data_AF-A0A9P5ZRW2-F1
#
_entry.id   AF-A0A9P5ZRW2-F1
#
_cell.length_a   1.000
_cell.length_b   1.000
_cell.length_c   1.000
_cell.angle_alpha   90.00
_cell.angle_beta   90.00
_cell.angle_gamma   90.00
#
_symmetry.space_group_name_H-M   'P 1'
#
loop_
_entity.id
_entity.type
_entity.pdbx_description
1 polymer ?
#
loop_
_entity_poly.entity_id
_entity_poly.type
_entity_poly.pdbx_seq_one_letter_code
_entity_poly.pdbx_strand_id
1 'polypeptide(L)'
;LEGEAYCFYLQQVASHLNKWTLKQFYRALMDECFPSDMVDQMRLEIDNFKQGSRSVKEFASAMQQKLDVVSTISKQKHVSKLWKGFIPISKPLSLKIG
;
A
#
# COMPACT_ATOMS: atom_id res chain seq x y z
N LEU A 1 -8.45 -4.80 -20.92
CA LEU A 1 -7.10 -5.11 -20.41
C LEU A 1 -6.14 -4.20 -21.15
N GLU A 2 -5.19 -3.61 -20.45
CA GLU A 2 -4.14 -2.76 -21.01
C GLU A 2 -2.79 -3.22 -20.42
N GLY A 3 -1.67 -2.78 -21.01
CA GLY A 3 -0.32 -3.10 -20.51
C GLY A 3 -0.03 -4.60 -20.42
N GLU A 4 0.67 -5.01 -19.36
CA GLU A 4 1.10 -6.40 -19.10
C GLU A 4 -0.07 -7.38 -19.07
N ALA A 5 -1.21 -6.96 -18.52
CA ALA A 5 -2.44 -7.75 -18.49
C ALA A 5 -2.94 -8.12 -19.90
N TYR A 6 -2.83 -7.16 -20.84
CA TYR A 6 -3.21 -7.37 -22.23
C TYR A 6 -2.20 -8.25 -22.96
N CYS A 7 -0.90 -8.04 -22.73
CA CYS A 7 0.16 -8.88 -23.29
C CYS A 7 0.00 -10.34 -22.86
N PHE A 8 -0.19 -10.60 -21.58
CA PHE A 8 -0.47 -11.94 -21.05
C PHE A 8 -1.69 -12.57 -21.69
N TYR A 9 -2.79 -11.83 -21.79
CA TYR A 9 -4.02 -12.34 -22.41
C TYR A 9 -3.78 -12.75 -23.87
N LEU A 10 -3.13 -11.92 -24.67
CA LEU A 10 -2.84 -12.23 -26.07
C LEU A 10 -1.89 -13.42 -26.22
N GLN A 11 -0.83 -13.49 -25.40
CA GLN A 11 0.23 -14.48 -25.53
C GLN A 11 -0.16 -15.85 -24.98
N GLN A 12 -0.93 -15.89 -23.88
CA GLN A 12 -1.15 -17.12 -23.12
C GLN A 12 -2.61 -17.60 -23.13
N VAL A 13 -3.58 -16.70 -23.32
CA VAL A 13 -5.01 -17.01 -23.12
C VAL A 13 -5.78 -17.05 -24.43
N ALA A 14 -5.59 -16.05 -25.31
CA ALA A 14 -6.41 -15.83 -26.50
C ALA A 14 -6.48 -17.04 -27.45
N SER A 15 -5.36 -17.76 -27.63
CA SER A 15 -5.29 -18.93 -28.53
C SER A 15 -5.98 -20.18 -27.96
N HIS A 16 -6.32 -20.21 -26.68
CA HIS A 16 -6.79 -21.42 -25.99
C HIS A 16 -7.93 -21.12 -25.00
N LEU A 17 -8.82 -20.18 -25.33
CA LEU A 17 -9.89 -19.72 -24.42
C LEU A 17 -10.72 -20.87 -23.82
N ASN A 18 -10.98 -21.94 -24.58
CA ASN A 18 -11.72 -23.11 -24.13
C ASN A 18 -11.01 -23.97 -23.06
N LYS A 19 -9.70 -23.79 -22.87
CA LYS A 19 -8.90 -24.49 -21.85
C LYS A 19 -8.87 -23.75 -20.51
N TRP A 20 -9.37 -22.51 -20.47
CA TRP A 20 -9.32 -21.67 -19.27
C TRP A 20 -10.68 -21.60 -18.60
N THR A 21 -10.71 -21.92 -17.30
CA THR A 21 -11.84 -21.49 -16.45
C THR A 21 -11.65 -20.04 -16.05
N LEU A 22 -12.75 -19.34 -15.77
CA LEU A 22 -12.71 -17.95 -15.28
C LEU A 22 -11.83 -17.81 -14.03
N LYS A 23 -11.89 -18.80 -13.12
CA LYS A 23 -11.07 -18.82 -11.89
C LYS A 23 -9.57 -18.93 -12.18
N GLN A 24 -9.18 -19.80 -13.12
CA GLN A 24 -7.78 -19.96 -13.52
C GLN A 24 -7.26 -18.72 -14.24
N PHE A 25 -8.07 -18.17 -15.15
CA PHE A 25 -7.74 -16.94 -15.85
C PHE A 25 -7.51 -15.80 -14.85
N TYR A 26 -8.46 -15.59 -13.93
CA TYR A 26 -8.32 -14.52 -12.94
C TYR A 26 -7.08 -14.70 -12.08
N ARG A 27 -6.80 -15.94 -11.61
CA ARG A 27 -5.59 -16.20 -10.82
C ARG A 27 -4.31 -15.90 -11.60
N ALA A 28 -4.18 -16.41 -12.81
CA ALA A 28 -2.99 -16.19 -13.63
C ALA A 28 -2.82 -14.73 -14.03
N LEU A 29 -3.92 -14.02 -14.31
CA LEU A 29 -3.91 -12.58 -14.57
C LEU A 29 -3.39 -11.81 -13.35
N MET A 30 -3.83 -12.18 -12.15
CA MET A 30 -3.37 -11.53 -10.92
C MET A 30 -1.89 -11.87 -10.64
N ASP A 31 -1.47 -13.11 -10.85
CA ASP A 31 -0.07 -13.53 -10.68
C ASP A 31 0.88 -12.82 -11.67
N GLU A 32 0.41 -12.50 -12.88
CA GLU A 32 1.19 -11.76 -13.87
C GLU A 32 1.26 -10.27 -13.56
N CYS A 33 0.12 -9.65 -13.25
CA CYS A 33 0.04 -8.19 -13.11
C CYS A 33 0.46 -7.67 -11.76
N PHE A 34 0.58 -8.53 -10.75
CA PHE A 34 0.90 -8.12 -9.38
C PHE A 34 2.06 -8.94 -8.83
N PRO A 35 3.10 -8.29 -8.28
CA PRO A 35 4.18 -8.99 -7.61
C PRO A 35 3.65 -9.87 -6.47
N SER A 36 4.24 -11.06 -6.30
CA SER A 36 3.86 -11.99 -5.23
C SER A 36 4.06 -11.42 -3.82
N ASP A 37 4.96 -10.44 -3.68
CA ASP A 37 5.30 -9.76 -2.43
C ASP A 37 4.63 -8.37 -2.29
N MET A 38 3.70 -7.99 -3.18
CA MET A 38 3.07 -6.67 -3.20
C MET A 38 2.49 -6.27 -1.83
N VAL A 39 1.85 -7.19 -1.12
CA VAL A 39 1.29 -6.93 0.22
C VAL A 39 2.40 -6.64 1.24
N ASP A 40 3.53 -7.32 1.15
CA ASP A 40 4.67 -7.10 2.03
C ASP A 40 5.38 -5.78 1.72
N GLN A 41 5.49 -5.41 0.45
CA GLN A 41 5.96 -4.10 0.03
C GLN A 41 5.06 -2.97 0.58
N MET A 42 3.74 -3.11 0.47
CA MET A 42 2.79 -2.14 1.05
C MET A 42 2.93 -2.05 2.57
N ARG A 43 3.11 -3.19 3.27
CA ARG A 43 3.36 -3.18 4.72
C ARG A 43 4.62 -2.43 5.09
N LEU A 44 5.70 -2.63 4.33
CA LEU A 44 6.97 -1.94 4.51
C LEU A 44 6.83 -0.43 4.28
N GLU A 45 6.11 -0.02 3.23
CA GLU A 45 5.81 1.39 2.99
C GLU A 45 5.08 2.03 4.18
N ILE A 46 4.07 1.34 4.71
CA ILE A 46 3.28 1.81 5.85
C ILE A 46 4.17 1.94 7.09
N ASP A 47 5.07 0.98 7.33
CA ASP A 47 5.99 1.02 8.49
C ASP A 47 7.00 2.17 8.41
N ASN A 48 7.41 2.52 7.18
CA ASN A 48 8.32 3.63 6.91
C ASN A 48 7.61 4.98 6.72
N PHE A 49 6.29 5.01 6.68
CA PHE A 49 5.53 6.24 6.43
C PHE A 49 5.58 7.19 7.63
N LYS A 50 6.13 8.39 7.42
CA LYS A 50 6.27 9.43 8.45
C LYS A 50 5.47 10.68 8.09
N GLN A 51 5.08 11.46 9.11
CA GLN A 51 4.36 12.72 8.96
C GLN A 51 5.10 13.69 8.03
N GLY A 52 6.41 13.86 8.23
CA GLY A 52 7.21 14.81 7.45
C GLY A 52 6.69 16.24 7.65
N SER A 53 6.58 16.99 6.56
CA SER A 53 6.03 18.36 6.55
C SER A 53 4.50 18.42 6.58
N ARG A 54 3.79 17.29 6.57
CA ARG A 54 2.32 17.25 6.57
C ARG A 54 1.77 17.69 7.91
N SER A 55 0.59 18.32 7.89
CA SER A 55 -0.19 18.48 9.11
C SER A 55 -0.57 17.11 9.68
N VAL A 56 -0.88 17.08 10.99
CA VAL A 56 -1.35 15.87 11.67
C VAL A 56 -2.56 15.25 10.96
N LYS A 57 -3.49 16.10 10.48
CA LYS A 57 -4.70 15.66 9.78
C LYS A 57 -4.40 15.05 8.42
N GLU A 58 -3.55 15.69 7.61
CA GLU A 58 -3.14 15.17 6.30
C GLU A 58 -2.38 13.86 6.43
N PHE A 59 -1.48 13.76 7.41
CA PHE A 59 -0.75 12.53 7.68
C PHE A 59 -1.69 11.40 8.12
N ALA A 60 -2.60 11.64 9.06
CA ALA A 60 -3.55 10.63 9.51
C ALA A 60 -4.46 10.14 8.37
N SER A 61 -4.93 11.05 7.52
CA SER A 61 -5.74 10.70 6.34
C SER A 61 -4.95 9.85 5.34
N ALA A 62 -3.72 10.24 5.00
CA ALA A 62 -2.87 9.48 4.09
C ALA A 62 -2.48 8.11 4.66
N MET A 63 -2.25 8.02 5.97
CA MET A 63 -1.98 6.75 6.66
C MET A 63 -3.20 5.82 6.59
N GLN A 64 -4.42 6.33 6.82
CA GLN A 64 -5.64 5.55 6.71
C GLN A 64 -5.80 4.98 5.29
N GLN A 65 -5.62 5.80 4.25
CA GLN A 65 -5.73 5.34 2.86
C GLN A 65 -4.76 4.19 2.55
N LYS A 66 -3.51 4.27 3.01
CA LYS A 66 -2.54 3.17 2.84
C LYS A 66 -2.94 1.90 3.59
N LEU A 67 -3.53 2.05 4.77
CA LEU A 67 -3.95 0.92 5.60
C LEU A 67 -5.20 0.22 5.07
N ASP A 68 -6.12 0.94 4.42
CA ASP A 68 -7.32 0.36 3.82
C ASP A 68 -6.99 -0.66 2.73
N VAL A 69 -5.87 -0.47 2.03
CA VAL A 69 -5.36 -1.43 1.03
C VAL A 69 -4.89 -2.73 1.70
N VAL A 70 -4.36 -2.66 2.91
CA VAL A 70 -3.88 -3.82 3.68
C VAL A 70 -4.96 -4.22 4.68
N SER A 71 -6.01 -4.85 4.19
CA SER A 71 -7.28 -5.20 4.87
C SER A 71 -7.20 -6.01 6.19
N THR A 72 -6.00 -6.32 6.69
CA THR A 72 -5.76 -7.26 7.81
C THR A 72 -5.12 -6.64 9.06
N ILE A 73 -5.10 -5.31 9.19
CA ILE A 73 -4.45 -4.65 10.32
C ILE A 73 -5.48 -4.37 11.44
N SER A 74 -5.24 -4.91 12.64
CA SER A 74 -6.10 -4.64 13.80
C SER A 74 -6.12 -3.14 14.13
N LYS A 75 -7.23 -2.65 14.72
CA LYS A 75 -7.35 -1.25 15.16
C LYS A 75 -6.20 -0.82 16.07
N GLN A 76 -5.74 -1.70 16.96
CA GLN A 76 -4.60 -1.44 17.84
C GLN A 76 -3.30 -1.24 17.05
N LYS A 77 -3.05 -2.08 16.05
CA LYS A 77 -1.87 -1.97 15.19
C LYS A 77 -1.94 -0.71 14.33
N HIS A 78 -3.14 -0.29 13.88
CA HIS A 78 -3.33 1.00 13.23
C HIS A 78 -2.90 2.17 14.13
N VAL A 79 -3.41 2.25 15.36
CA VAL A 79 -3.03 3.31 16.31
C VAL A 79 -1.53 3.30 16.59
N SER A 80 -0.93 2.12 16.77
CA SER A 80 0.52 1.99 16.98
C SER A 80 1.33 2.53 15.80
N LYS A 81 0.94 2.20 14.57
CA LYS A 81 1.62 2.69 13.36
C LYS A 81 1.47 4.21 13.19
N LEU A 82 0.27 4.73 13.43
CA LEU A 82 0.01 6.18 13.38
C LEU A 82 0.91 6.93 14.37
N TRP A 83 0.98 6.48 15.62
CA TRP A 83 1.84 7.11 16.63
C TRP A 83 3.31 7.06 16.22
N LYS A 84 3.83 5.90 15.80
CA LYS A 84 5.23 5.75 15.37
C LYS A 84 5.61 6.60 14.15
N GLY A 85 4.64 7.11 13.41
CA GLY A 85 4.87 7.96 12.24
C GLY A 85 4.85 9.46 12.52
N PHE A 86 4.35 9.90 13.68
CA PHE A 86 4.38 11.32 14.04
C PHE A 86 5.81 11.82 14.29
N ILE A 87 6.07 13.07 13.94
CA ILE A 87 7.33 13.74 14.31
C ILE A 87 7.16 14.35 15.70
N PRO A 88 8.12 14.17 16.62
CA PRO A 88 8.09 14.85 17.91
C PRO A 88 8.01 16.36 17.70
N ILE A 89 7.11 17.03 18.41
CA ILE A 89 7.11 18.49 18.49
C ILE A 89 8.25 18.91 19.43
N SER A 90 9.50 18.64 19.06
CA SER A 90 10.64 19.29 19.70
C SER A 90 10.79 20.66 19.05
N LYS A 91 9.96 21.63 19.47
CA LYS A 91 10.40 23.02 19.39
C LYS A 91 11.58 23.12 20.37
N PRO A 92 12.81 23.50 19.95
CA PRO A 92 13.69 24.10 20.92
C PRO A 92 12.95 25.35 21.43
N LEU A 93 12.65 25.41 22.72
CA LEU A 93 12.32 26.68 23.35
C LEU A 93 13.52 27.57 23.05
N SER A 94 13.36 28.50 22.11
CA SER A 94 14.23 29.66 22.02
C SER A 94 14.00 30.43 23.31
N LEU A 95 14.76 30.06 24.34
CA LEU A 95 14.99 30.84 25.54
C LEU A 95 15.58 32.16 25.05
N LYS A 96 14.70 33.15 24.83
CA LYS A 96 15.10 34.55 24.85
C LYS A 96 15.45 34.84 26.30
N ILE A 97 16.71 34.64 26.64
CA ILE A 97 17.31 35.19 27.86
C ILE A 97 17.48 36.69 27.59
N GLY A 98 17.17 37.47 28.63
CA GLY A 98 16.97 38.92 28.64
C GLY A 98 18.04 39.76 27.98
#